data_AF-A0AAF6AQR5-F1
#
_entry.id   AF-A0AAF6AQR5-F1
#
_cell.length_a   1.000
_cell.length_b   1.000
_cell.length_c   1.000
_cell.angle_alpha   90.00
_cell.angle_beta   90.00
_cell.angle_gamma   90.00
#
_symmetry.space_group_name_H-M   'P 1'
#
loop_
_entity.id
_entity.type
_entity.pdbx_description
1 polymer ?
#
loop_
_entity_poly.entity_id
_entity_poly.type
_entity_poly.pdbx_seq_one_letter_code
_entity_poly.pdbx_strand_id
1 'polypeptide(L)'
;MSSICVSCTRFYDASGIIYSSSIYCWFYYDRCLCSRRAFGLMFLFSDRGYWQELIESIVWAHNKLKVAPAIQPRDLSITQGRAVGVAHYLPGGIATTWAFFIARIFLWG
;
A
#
# COMPACT_ATOMS: atom_id res chain seq x y z
N MET A 1 -18.28 -1.09 11.10
CA MET A 1 -18.13 -0.22 9.91
C MET A 1 -18.66 1.16 10.26
N SER A 2 -17.77 2.14 10.47
CA SER A 2 -18.11 3.47 10.98
C SER A 2 -18.80 4.34 9.92
N SER A 3 -19.78 5.12 10.36
CA SER A 3 -20.72 5.93 9.55
C SER A 3 -20.07 6.91 8.55
N ILE A 4 -18.76 7.16 8.68
CA ILE A 4 -17.97 7.98 7.74
C ILE A 4 -17.84 7.29 6.37
N CYS A 5 -17.81 5.96 6.32
CA CYS A 5 -17.66 5.21 5.06
C CYS A 5 -18.90 5.30 4.16
N VAL A 6 -20.10 5.45 4.75
CA VAL A 6 -21.38 5.50 4.02
C VAL A 6 -21.60 6.85 3.32
N SER A 7 -21.05 7.94 3.85
CA SER A 7 -21.16 9.25 3.22
C SER A 7 -20.30 9.39 1.96
N CYS A 8 -19.13 8.74 1.88
CA CYS A 8 -18.29 8.76 0.66
C CYS A 8 -18.89 7.89 -0.47
N THR A 9 -19.67 6.83 -0.15
CA THR A 9 -20.22 5.90 -1.16
C THR A 9 -21.38 6.53 -1.92
N ARG A 10 -22.08 7.48 -1.30
CA ARG A 10 -23.13 8.25 -1.98
C ARG A 10 -22.61 9.27 -3.00
N PHE A 11 -21.29 9.48 -3.10
CA PHE A 11 -20.68 10.33 -4.13
C PHE A 11 -20.30 9.57 -5.42
N TYR A 12 -20.26 8.24 -5.39
CA TYR A 12 -20.18 7.39 -6.60
C TYR A 12 -21.60 6.95 -6.95
N ASP A 13 -22.46 7.90 -7.32
CA ASP A 13 -23.78 7.56 -7.84
C ASP A 13 -23.65 6.95 -9.26
N ALA A 14 -24.64 6.15 -9.67
CA ALA A 14 -24.73 5.31 -10.86
C ALA A 14 -24.58 6.02 -12.23
N SER A 15 -24.16 7.29 -12.23
CA SER A 15 -23.97 8.17 -13.38
C SER A 15 -22.50 8.30 -13.83
N GLY A 16 -21.53 7.75 -13.09
CA GLY A 16 -20.11 7.74 -13.51
C GLY A 16 -19.41 9.12 -13.51
N ILE A 17 -19.98 10.13 -12.85
CA ILE A 17 -19.45 11.49 -12.85
C ILE A 17 -18.45 11.67 -11.70
N ILE A 18 -17.21 12.01 -12.05
CA ILE A 18 -16.12 12.34 -11.13
C ILE A 18 -16.34 13.78 -10.61
N TYR A 19 -16.90 13.95 -9.42
CA TYR A 19 -16.78 15.23 -8.70
C TYR A 19 -15.31 15.46 -8.31
N SER A 20 -14.83 16.71 -8.21
CA SER A 20 -13.45 17.00 -7.77
C SER A 20 -13.09 16.38 -6.40
N SER A 21 -14.10 16.07 -5.58
CA SER A 21 -14.03 15.32 -4.32
C SER A 21 -13.82 13.81 -4.50
N SER A 22 -14.09 13.25 -5.68
CA SER A 22 -13.97 11.82 -6.01
C SER A 22 -12.52 11.32 -6.00
N ILE A 23 -11.53 12.15 -6.34
CA ILE A 23 -10.11 11.77 -6.20
C ILE A 23 -9.70 11.62 -4.73
N TYR A 24 -10.30 12.42 -3.83
CA TYR A 24 -10.10 12.30 -2.39
C TYR A 24 -10.87 11.11 -1.82
N CYS A 25 -12.09 10.82 -2.32
CA CYS A 25 -12.73 9.55 -2.04
C CYS A 25 -11.91 8.39 -2.63
N TRP A 26 -11.17 8.51 -3.74
CA TRP A 26 -10.30 7.44 -4.26
C TRP A 26 -9.11 7.19 -3.34
N PHE A 27 -8.40 8.24 -2.89
CA PHE A 27 -7.44 8.12 -1.78
C PHE A 27 -8.08 7.62 -0.47
N TYR A 28 -9.40 7.84 -0.30
CA TYR A 28 -10.18 7.33 0.83
C TYR A 28 -10.65 5.87 0.64
N TYR A 29 -10.97 5.40 -0.55
CA TYR A 29 -11.54 4.08 -0.86
C TYR A 29 -10.47 3.07 -1.18
N ASP A 30 -9.37 3.54 -1.75
CA ASP A 30 -8.12 2.80 -1.71
C ASP A 30 -7.83 2.44 -0.23
N ARG A 31 -8.38 3.10 0.83
CA ARG A 31 -8.33 2.63 2.26
C ARG A 31 -8.84 1.23 2.56
N CYS A 32 -9.28 0.44 1.58
CA CYS A 32 -8.99 -0.99 1.64
C CYS A 32 -7.48 -1.32 1.47
N LEU A 33 -6.60 -0.35 1.77
CA LEU A 33 -5.14 -0.28 1.96
C LEU A 33 -4.66 -1.20 3.10
N CYS A 34 -5.19 -2.42 3.16
CA CYS A 34 -4.37 -3.58 3.50
C CYS A 34 -3.10 -3.65 2.63
N SER A 35 -3.05 -2.95 1.49
CA SER A 35 -1.85 -2.84 0.65
C SER A 35 -0.80 -1.87 1.22
N ARG A 36 -0.82 -0.54 1.04
CA ARG A 36 0.40 0.28 1.34
C ARG A 36 0.86 0.30 2.79
N ARG A 37 -0.04 0.45 3.77
CA ARG A 37 0.39 0.48 5.18
C ARG A 37 0.80 -0.91 5.64
N ALA A 38 0.00 -1.94 5.34
CA ALA A 38 0.36 -3.30 5.72
C ALA A 38 1.57 -3.84 4.94
N PHE A 39 1.79 -3.41 3.69
CA PHE A 39 3.02 -3.64 2.93
C PHE A 39 4.21 -2.95 3.59
N GLY A 40 4.06 -1.70 4.08
CA GLY A 40 5.06 -1.05 4.91
C GLY A 40 5.36 -1.85 6.19
N LEU A 41 4.33 -2.40 6.85
CA LEU A 41 4.49 -3.24 8.04
C LEU A 41 5.22 -4.56 7.74
N MET A 42 5.01 -5.16 6.56
CA MET A 42 5.76 -6.35 6.14
C MET A 42 7.28 -6.09 6.15
N PHE A 43 7.74 -4.92 5.71
CA PHE A 43 9.17 -4.60 5.73
C PHE A 43 9.69 -4.06 7.07
N LEU A 44 8.81 -3.56 7.95
CA LEU A 44 9.21 -3.11 9.30
C LEU A 44 9.35 -4.27 10.31
N PHE A 45 8.50 -5.29 10.21
CA PHE A 45 8.43 -6.36 11.21
C PHE A 45 9.00 -7.70 10.74
N SER A 46 9.18 -7.91 9.44
CA SER A 46 9.77 -9.15 8.92
C SER A 46 11.29 -9.07 8.92
N ASP A 47 11.95 -10.10 9.43
CA ASP A 47 13.40 -10.19 9.50
C ASP A 47 14.02 -10.55 8.14
N ARG A 48 15.30 -10.16 7.99
CA ARG A 48 16.09 -10.41 6.79
C ARG A 48 16.17 -11.90 6.42
N GLY A 49 16.26 -12.77 7.44
CA GLY A 49 16.36 -14.23 7.26
C GLY A 49 15.16 -14.84 6.54
N TYR A 50 13.94 -14.39 6.87
CA TYR A 50 12.72 -14.87 6.21
C TYR A 50 12.72 -14.60 4.71
N TRP A 51 13.12 -13.39 4.31
CA TRP A 51 13.18 -13.00 2.90
C TRP A 51 14.29 -13.71 2.14
N GLN A 52 15.43 -13.94 2.78
CA GLN A 52 16.54 -14.66 2.17
C GLN A 52 16.17 -16.13 1.86
N GLU A 53 15.57 -16.83 2.83
CA GLU A 53 15.11 -18.22 2.64
C GLU A 53 14.04 -18.32 1.55
N LEU A 54 13.12 -17.34 1.49
CA LEU A 54 12.13 -17.27 0.43
C LEU A 54 12.77 -17.09 -0.95
N ILE A 55 13.71 -16.16 -1.11
CA ILE A 55 14.39 -15.91 -2.39
C ILE A 55 15.18 -17.15 -2.84
N GLU A 56 15.85 -17.85 -1.91
CA GLU A 56 16.58 -19.09 -2.21
C GLU A 56 15.66 -20.19 -2.76
N SER A 57 14.47 -20.36 -2.19
CA SER A 57 13.47 -21.32 -2.70
C SER A 57 12.94 -20.96 -4.09
N ILE A 58 12.77 -19.66 -4.38
CA ILE A 58 12.31 -19.17 -5.69
C ILE A 58 13.39 -19.35 -6.75
N VAL A 59 14.65 -19.03 -6.43
CA VAL A 59 15.79 -19.22 -7.32
C VAL A 59 15.97 -20.71 -7.64
N TRP A 60 15.80 -21.57 -6.65
CA TRP A 60 15.81 -23.01 -6.85
C TRP A 60 14.73 -23.46 -7.87
N ALA A 61 13.50 -22.94 -7.77
CA ALA A 61 12.44 -23.22 -8.73
C ALA A 61 12.74 -22.69 -10.14
N HIS A 62 13.29 -21.47 -10.25
CA HIS A 62 13.69 -20.87 -11.54
C HIS A 62 14.80 -21.68 -12.25
N ASN A 63 15.78 -22.17 -11.49
CA ASN A 63 16.82 -23.07 -12.00
C ASN A 63 16.23 -24.37 -12.55
N LYS A 64 15.12 -24.85 -11.98
CA LYS A 64 14.46 -26.06 -12.44
C LYS A 64 13.63 -25.87 -13.72
N LEU A 65 13.07 -24.67 -13.89
CA LEU A 65 12.34 -24.25 -15.08
C LEU A 65 13.26 -23.75 -16.22
N LYS A 66 14.58 -23.68 -16.00
CA LYS A 66 15.59 -23.11 -16.94
C LYS A 66 15.32 -21.65 -17.33
N VAL A 67 14.54 -20.91 -16.53
CA VAL A 67 14.31 -19.46 -16.71
C VAL A 67 15.18 -18.67 -15.71
N ALA A 68 16.38 -19.18 -15.45
CA ALA A 68 17.26 -18.62 -14.45
C ALA A 68 17.70 -17.20 -14.86
N PRO A 69 17.45 -16.17 -14.02
CA PRO A 69 17.97 -14.84 -14.28
C PRO A 69 19.50 -14.85 -14.23
N ALA A 70 20.17 -14.14 -15.15
CA ALA A 70 21.64 -14.02 -15.16
C ALA A 70 22.20 -13.22 -13.96
N ILE A 71 21.34 -12.44 -13.30
CA ILE A 71 21.68 -11.63 -12.12
C ILE A 71 21.08 -12.34 -10.91
N GLN A 72 21.92 -12.61 -9.90
CA GLN A 72 21.49 -13.26 -8.66
C GLN A 72 20.59 -12.31 -7.85
N PRO A 73 19.31 -12.67 -7.61
CA PRO A 73 18.48 -11.88 -6.72
C PRO A 73 18.99 -12.03 -5.28
N ARG A 74 19.13 -10.90 -4.59
CA ARG A 74 19.53 -10.83 -3.18
C ARG A 74 18.43 -10.13 -2.40
N ASP A 75 18.25 -10.52 -1.16
CA ASP A 75 17.40 -9.81 -0.21
C ASP A 75 17.83 -8.35 -0.01
N LEU A 76 16.89 -7.51 0.43
CA LEU A 76 17.21 -6.14 0.81
C LEU A 76 18.08 -6.15 2.08
N SER A 77 19.02 -5.19 2.18
CA SER A 77 19.75 -5.00 3.44
C SER A 77 18.77 -4.59 4.56
N ILE A 78 19.12 -4.86 5.81
CA ILE A 78 18.25 -4.51 6.98
C ILE A 78 17.91 -3.02 6.99
N THR A 79 18.88 -2.16 6.65
CA THR A 79 18.67 -0.71 6.57
C THR A 79 17.79 -0.32 5.38
N GLN A 80 17.94 -0.99 4.23
CA GLN A 80 17.09 -0.79 3.05
C GLN A 80 15.65 -1.25 3.31
N GLY A 81 15.44 -2.44 3.88
CA GLY A 81 14.11 -2.95 4.22
C GLY A 81 13.37 -2.01 5.17
N ARG A 82 14.05 -1.54 6.23
CA ARG A 82 13.48 -0.56 7.16
C ARG A 82 13.19 0.79 6.49
N ALA A 83 14.08 1.28 5.64
CA ALA A 83 13.87 2.53 4.90
C ALA A 83 12.67 2.43 3.95
N VAL A 84 12.55 1.31 3.21
CA VAL A 84 11.41 1.03 2.35
C VAL A 84 10.12 0.93 3.18
N GLY A 85 10.15 0.24 4.31
CA GLY A 85 9.02 0.14 5.22
C GLY A 85 8.53 1.50 5.71
N VAL A 86 9.43 2.37 6.16
CA VAL A 86 9.10 3.74 6.61
C VAL A 86 8.59 4.60 5.46
N ALA A 87 9.23 4.51 4.29
CA ALA A 87 8.83 5.23 3.09
C ALA A 87 7.43 4.83 2.59
N HIS A 88 6.95 3.62 2.89
CA HIS A 88 5.59 3.20 2.57
C HIS A 88 4.59 3.53 3.70
N TYR A 89 5.04 3.45 4.95
CA TYR A 89 4.18 3.70 6.11
C TYR A 89 3.82 5.19 6.28
N LEU A 90 4.80 6.10 6.16
CA LEU A 90 4.59 7.53 6.41
C LEU A 90 3.67 8.23 5.39
N PRO A 91 3.86 8.08 4.06
CA PRO A 91 2.95 8.71 3.09
C PRO A 91 1.55 8.12 3.16
N GLY A 92 1.42 6.82 3.45
CA GLY A 92 0.13 6.20 3.75
C GLY A 92 -0.52 6.84 4.99
N GLY A 93 0.28 7.12 6.03
CA GLY A 93 0.01 8.00 7.17
C GLY A 93 -0.72 9.29 6.79
N ILE A 94 0.04 10.12 6.11
CA ILE A 94 -0.26 11.52 5.81
C ILE A 94 -1.39 11.65 4.79
N ALA A 95 -1.40 10.84 3.73
CA ALA A 95 -2.46 10.88 2.72
C ALA A 95 -3.84 10.55 3.32
N THR A 96 -3.89 9.63 4.30
CA THR A 96 -5.14 9.21 4.95
C THR A 96 -5.76 10.34 5.78
N THR A 97 -4.94 11.03 6.59
CA THR A 97 -5.38 12.15 7.43
C THR A 97 -5.68 13.38 6.59
N TRP A 98 -4.83 13.69 5.61
CA TRP A 98 -5.03 14.79 4.67
C TRP A 98 -6.36 14.67 3.91
N ALA A 99 -6.63 13.50 3.32
CA ALA A 99 -7.90 13.26 2.62
C ALA A 99 -9.11 13.35 3.57
N PHE A 100 -8.96 12.97 4.85
CA PHE A 100 -10.03 13.11 5.84
C PHE A 100 -10.36 14.58 6.14
N PHE A 101 -9.34 15.40 6.39
CA PHE A 101 -9.54 16.83 6.66
C PHE A 101 -10.15 17.55 5.47
N ILE A 102 -9.67 17.27 4.26
CA ILE A 102 -10.21 17.87 3.04
C ILE A 102 -11.68 17.46 2.83
N ALA A 103 -11.99 16.16 2.89
CA ALA A 103 -13.37 15.70 2.75
C ALA A 103 -14.30 16.34 3.80
N ARG A 104 -13.82 16.55 5.04
CA ARG A 104 -14.61 17.18 6.09
C ARG A 104 -14.85 18.67 5.84
N ILE A 105 -13.85 19.40 5.33
CA ILE A 105 -13.98 20.83 5.02
C ILE A 105 -14.93 21.04 3.84
N PHE A 106 -14.81 20.26 2.77
CA PHE A 106 -15.66 20.44 1.57
C PHE A 106 -17.12 19.98 1.75
N LEU A 107 -17.42 19.07 2.68
CA LEU A 107 -18.80 18.64 2.94
C LEU A 107 -19.58 19.59 3.88
N TRP A 108 -18.89 20.43 4.66
CA TRP A 108 -19.49 21.24 5.73
C TRP A 108 -19.16 22.74 5.62
N GLY A 109 -18.43 23.15 4.58
CA GLY A 109 -18.15 24.53 4.23
C GLY A 109 -19.09 25.06 3.17
#